data_AF-A0A3D5FAG5-F1
#
_entry.id   AF-A0A3D5FAG5-F1
#
_cell.length_a   1.000
_cell.length_b   1.000
_cell.length_c   1.000
_cell.angle_alpha   90.00
_cell.angle_beta   90.00
_cell.angle_gamma   90.00
#
_symmetry.space_group_name_H-M   'P 1'
#
loop_
_entity.id
_entity.type
_entity.pdbx_description
1 polymer ?
#
loop_
_entity_poly.entity_id
_entity_poly.type
_entity_poly.pdbx_seq_one_letter_code
_entity_poly.pdbx_strand_id
1 'polypeptide(L)'
;MECIRAWQGLLLSTAVALSACTTTQSNNNTPVATPGELSTAYTLKSGGEIPRYQQGVSVEHAELHFAFDFDKQQLFGNTILTLDAAKPAKAVSVDLDSVFTIDGVWLNGEAMKPEQFSNQQGELVI
;
A
#
# COMPACT_ATOMS: atom_id res chain seq x y z
N MET A 1 -77.23 -23.67 30.17
CA MET A 1 -76.98 -25.08 30.52
C MET A 1 -75.48 -25.28 30.50
N GLU A 2 -74.91 -25.38 31.68
CA GLU A 2 -73.51 -25.69 31.91
C GLU A 2 -73.25 -27.16 31.61
N CYS A 3 -72.04 -27.50 31.13
CA CYS A 3 -71.42 -28.80 31.35
C CYS A 3 -69.90 -28.63 31.38
N ILE A 4 -69.38 -28.64 32.60
CA ILE A 4 -67.96 -28.81 32.96
C ILE A 4 -67.57 -30.28 32.81
N ARG A 5 -66.38 -30.57 32.26
CA ARG A 5 -65.50 -31.74 32.59
C ARG A 5 -64.23 -31.65 31.73
N ALA A 6 -63.08 -31.23 32.28
CA ALA A 6 -62.13 -31.99 33.09
C ALA A 6 -61.14 -32.84 32.27
N TRP A 7 -59.88 -32.37 32.27
CA TRP A 7 -58.60 -33.08 32.27
C TRP A 7 -58.43 -34.37 31.47
N GLN A 8 -57.58 -34.30 30.43
CA GLN A 8 -56.47 -35.25 30.25
C GLN A 8 -55.22 -34.47 29.83
N GLY A 9 -54.16 -34.59 30.63
CA GLY A 9 -52.86 -33.99 30.36
C GLY A 9 -52.13 -34.79 29.29
N LEU A 10 -51.67 -34.10 28.26
CA LEU A 10 -50.65 -34.61 27.35
C LEU A 10 -49.45 -33.66 27.45
N LEU A 11 -48.41 -34.12 28.14
CA LEU A 11 -47.11 -33.44 28.18
C LEU A 11 -46.48 -33.56 26.79
N LEU A 12 -46.71 -32.57 25.92
CA LEU A 12 -45.89 -32.38 24.73
C LEU A 12 -44.61 -31.65 25.15
N SER A 13 -43.52 -32.41 25.29
CA SER A 13 -42.17 -31.86 25.32
C SER A 13 -41.91 -31.13 24.00
N THR A 14 -41.99 -29.80 24.01
CA THR A 14 -41.51 -28.94 22.94
C THR A 14 -39.98 -28.96 22.94
N ALA A 15 -39.40 -29.73 22.03
CA ALA A 15 -37.97 -29.68 21.76
C ALA A 15 -37.63 -28.27 21.23
N VAL A 16 -36.78 -27.56 21.98
CA VAL A 16 -36.20 -26.27 21.58
C VAL A 16 -35.17 -26.55 20.48
N ALA A 17 -35.52 -26.26 19.22
CA ALA A 17 -34.54 -26.24 18.14
C ALA A 17 -33.81 -24.88 18.19
N LEU A 18 -32.65 -24.84 18.85
CA LEU A 18 -31.70 -23.75 18.64
C LEU A 18 -31.15 -23.91 17.22
N SER A 19 -31.67 -23.12 16.27
CA SER A 19 -31.03 -22.91 14.98
C SER A 19 -29.71 -22.19 15.23
N ALA A 20 -28.62 -22.95 15.30
CA ALA A 20 -27.28 -22.40 15.29
C ALA A 20 -27.04 -21.81 13.90
N CYS A 21 -27.07 -20.48 13.78
CA CYS A 21 -26.48 -19.80 12.64
C CYS A 21 -24.98 -20.10 12.65
N THR A 22 -24.54 -21.12 11.92
CA THR A 22 -23.13 -21.34 11.65
C THR A 22 -22.66 -20.22 10.72
N THR A 23 -22.11 -19.16 11.29
CA THR A 23 -21.23 -18.26 10.56
C THR A 23 -19.98 -19.05 10.19
N THR A 24 -19.91 -19.54 8.96
CA THR A 24 -18.67 -20.03 8.37
C THR A 24 -17.68 -18.86 8.29
N GLN A 25 -16.77 -18.81 9.24
CA GLN A 25 -15.65 -17.88 9.20
C GLN A 25 -14.72 -18.32 8.07
N SER A 26 -14.75 -17.58 6.96
CA SER A 26 -13.82 -17.76 5.84
C SER A 26 -12.43 -17.41 6.33
N ASN A 27 -11.68 -18.42 6.79
CA ASN A 27 -10.26 -18.28 7.09
C ASN A 27 -9.52 -18.22 5.76
N ASN A 28 -9.43 -17.02 5.19
CA ASN A 28 -8.54 -16.75 4.06
C ASN A 28 -7.11 -16.78 4.59
N ASN A 29 -6.54 -17.99 4.72
CA ASN A 29 -5.14 -18.23 5.07
C ASN A 29 -4.20 -17.91 3.89
N THR A 30 -4.35 -16.73 3.29
CA THR A 30 -3.34 -16.23 2.34
C THR A 30 -2.16 -15.73 3.16
N PRO A 31 -0.93 -16.25 2.95
CA PRO A 31 0.24 -15.72 3.63
C PRO A 31 0.36 -14.23 3.36
N VAL A 32 0.45 -13.42 4.43
CA VAL A 32 0.73 -11.99 4.31
C VAL A 32 2.19 -11.86 3.89
N ALA A 33 2.42 -11.25 2.73
CA ALA A 33 3.77 -10.98 2.27
C ALA A 33 4.52 -10.11 3.29
N THR A 34 5.76 -10.48 3.57
CA THR A 34 6.65 -9.70 4.43
C THR A 34 7.14 -8.45 3.69
N PRO A 35 7.51 -7.37 4.39
CA PRO A 35 8.00 -6.16 3.73
C PRO A 35 9.17 -6.39 2.77
N GLY A 36 10.07 -7.34 3.08
CA GLY A 36 11.21 -7.70 2.22
C GLY A 36 10.83 -8.46 0.93
N GLU A 37 9.61 -8.97 0.85
CA GLU A 37 9.05 -9.55 -0.38
C GLU A 37 8.33 -8.50 -1.24
N LEU A 38 8.05 -7.32 -0.68
CA LEU A 38 7.28 -6.25 -1.32
C LEU A 38 8.11 -5.00 -1.65
N SER A 39 9.40 -4.98 -1.29
CA SER A 39 10.26 -3.79 -1.37
C SER A 39 11.74 -4.20 -1.43
N THR A 40 12.62 -3.26 -1.72
CA THR A 40 14.07 -3.49 -1.71
C THR A 40 14.70 -3.25 -0.35
N ALA A 41 15.88 -3.82 -0.12
CA ALA A 41 16.67 -3.55 1.07
C ALA A 41 17.05 -2.06 1.22
N TYR A 42 17.24 -1.35 0.10
CA TYR A 42 17.52 0.08 0.11
C TYR A 42 16.30 0.89 0.56
N THR A 43 15.10 0.62 0.02
CA THR A 43 13.87 1.33 0.40
C THR A 43 13.47 1.04 1.85
N LEU A 44 13.72 -0.17 2.35
CA LEU A 44 13.45 -0.54 3.75
C LEU A 44 14.49 0.00 4.74
N LYS A 45 15.64 0.51 4.27
CA LYS A 45 16.69 1.07 5.12
C LYS A 45 16.17 2.36 5.77
N SER A 46 16.28 2.43 7.09
CA SER A 46 16.05 3.68 7.84
C SER A 46 17.34 4.16 8.50
N GLY A 47 17.60 5.47 8.42
CA GLY A 47 18.80 6.10 8.98
C GLY A 47 20.11 5.72 8.29
N GLY A 48 21.23 5.94 8.98
CA GLY A 48 22.58 5.75 8.45
C GLY A 48 23.09 6.96 7.67
N GLU A 49 24.13 6.74 6.85
CA GLU A 49 24.68 7.80 6.01
C GLU A 49 23.73 8.15 4.85
N ILE A 50 23.60 9.45 4.59
CA ILE A 50 22.84 10.00 3.45
C ILE A 50 23.53 9.57 2.14
N PRO A 51 22.79 8.98 1.19
CA PRO A 51 23.32 8.58 -0.11
C PRO A 51 24.04 9.72 -0.84
N ARG A 52 25.08 9.38 -1.60
CA ARG A 52 25.96 10.35 -2.26
C ARG A 52 25.20 11.41 -3.06
N TYR A 53 24.16 11.02 -3.80
CA TYR A 53 23.41 11.92 -4.68
C TYR A 53 22.33 12.75 -3.95
N GLN A 54 22.10 12.49 -2.67
CA GLN A 54 21.19 13.26 -1.81
C GLN A 54 21.92 14.25 -0.90
N GLN A 55 23.26 14.14 -0.81
CA GLN A 55 24.06 14.99 0.06
C GLN A 55 24.02 16.45 -0.39
N GLY A 56 23.55 17.33 0.51
CA GLY A 56 23.46 18.77 0.24
C GLY A 56 22.33 19.16 -0.70
N VAL A 57 21.37 18.26 -0.91
CA VAL A 57 20.10 18.52 -1.62
C VAL A 57 18.97 18.54 -0.60
N SER A 58 18.12 19.55 -0.65
CA SER A 58 16.86 19.63 0.12
C SER A 58 15.67 19.58 -0.81
N VAL A 59 14.56 19.03 -0.32
CA VAL A 59 13.25 19.17 -0.96
C VAL A 59 12.61 20.43 -0.39
N GLU A 60 12.49 21.48 -1.21
CA GLU A 60 11.83 22.73 -0.83
C GLU A 60 10.31 22.63 -0.98
N HIS A 61 9.86 21.89 -1.99
CA HIS A 61 8.44 21.66 -2.24
C HIS A 61 8.21 20.27 -2.83
N ALA A 62 7.08 19.67 -2.47
CA ALA A 62 6.64 18.40 -3.03
C ALA A 62 5.13 18.45 -3.30
N GLU A 63 4.77 18.27 -4.56
CA GLU A 63 3.40 18.02 -4.99
C GLU A 63 3.26 16.53 -5.30
N LEU A 64 2.37 15.85 -4.58
CA LEU A 64 2.18 14.41 -4.68
C LEU A 64 0.73 14.12 -5.03
N HIS A 65 0.52 13.50 -6.20
CA HIS A 65 -0.79 13.06 -6.66
C HIS A 65 -0.83 11.55 -6.76
N PHE A 66 -1.79 10.93 -6.09
CA PHE A 66 -1.97 9.48 -6.09
C PHE A 66 -3.35 9.11 -6.59
N ALA A 67 -3.42 8.02 -7.36
CA ALA A 67 -4.67 7.38 -7.74
C ALA A 67 -4.58 5.87 -7.51
N PHE A 68 -5.70 5.26 -7.13
CA PHE A 68 -5.77 3.83 -6.81
C PHE A 68 -6.79 3.13 -7.71
N ASP A 69 -6.39 2.02 -8.30
CA ASP A 69 -7.29 1.02 -8.86
C ASP A 69 -7.36 -0.14 -7.84
N PHE A 70 -8.41 -0.16 -7.01
CA PHE A 70 -8.53 -1.14 -5.94
C PHE A 70 -8.84 -2.56 -6.45
N ASP A 71 -9.52 -2.67 -7.59
CA ASP A 71 -9.84 -3.97 -8.19
C ASP A 71 -8.57 -4.65 -8.71
N LYS A 72 -7.65 -3.87 -9.28
CA LYS A 72 -6.35 -4.34 -9.75
C LYS A 72 -5.23 -4.24 -8.72
N GLN A 73 -5.50 -3.66 -7.55
CA GLN A 73 -4.53 -3.37 -6.50
C GLN A 73 -3.33 -2.54 -7.00
N GLN A 74 -3.60 -1.52 -7.83
CA GLN A 74 -2.56 -0.66 -8.42
C GLN A 74 -2.57 0.74 -7.80
N LEU A 75 -1.37 1.25 -7.54
CA LEU A 75 -1.11 2.64 -7.16
C LEU A 75 -0.45 3.36 -8.34
N PHE A 76 -1.04 4.47 -8.75
CA PHE A 76 -0.47 5.42 -9.70
C PHE A 76 0.01 6.66 -8.94
N GLY A 77 1.15 7.20 -9.34
CA GLY A 77 1.73 8.41 -8.75
C GLY A 77 2.15 9.40 -9.83
N ASN A 78 1.88 10.68 -9.60
CA ASN A 78 2.51 11.78 -10.32
C ASN A 78 3.06 12.77 -9.27
N THR A 79 4.34 13.08 -9.38
CA THR A 79 5.08 13.82 -8.36
C THR A 79 5.89 14.93 -9.00
N ILE A 80 5.78 16.14 -8.45
CA ILE A 80 6.64 17.27 -8.79
C ILE A 80 7.43 17.63 -7.54
N LEU A 81 8.76 17.61 -7.64
CA LEU A 81 9.65 18.00 -6.56
C LEU A 81 10.42 19.25 -6.95
N THR A 82 10.42 20.25 -6.07
CA THR A 82 11.33 21.38 -6.15
C THR A 82 12.51 21.08 -5.23
N LEU A 83 13.69 20.88 -5.83
CA LEU A 83 14.92 20.58 -5.11
C LEU A 83 15.82 21.80 -5.06
N ASP A 84 16.40 22.09 -3.89
CA ASP A 84 17.50 23.04 -3.74
C ASP A 84 18.80 22.28 -3.49
N ALA A 85 19.90 22.79 -4.04
CA ALA A 85 21.22 22.20 -3.89
C ALA A 85 22.21 23.24 -3.38
N ALA A 86 22.81 22.99 -2.21
CA ALA A 86 23.74 23.91 -1.57
C ALA A 86 25.00 24.21 -2.41
N LYS A 87 25.31 23.34 -3.38
CA LYS A 87 26.37 23.49 -4.37
C LYS A 87 25.90 22.91 -5.71
N PRO A 88 26.46 23.35 -6.85
CA PRO A 88 26.18 22.73 -8.14
C PRO A 88 26.40 21.21 -8.11
N ALA A 89 25.36 20.44 -8.43
CA ALA A 89 25.40 18.99 -8.52
C ALA A 89 25.31 18.54 -9.98
N LYS A 90 26.02 17.46 -10.31
CA LYS A 90 25.96 16.85 -11.66
C LYS A 90 24.85 15.81 -11.79
N ALA A 91 24.37 15.31 -10.66
CA ALA A 91 23.29 14.34 -10.54
C ALA A 91 22.68 14.51 -9.15
N VAL A 92 21.40 14.22 -9.03
CA VAL A 92 20.67 14.16 -7.76
C VAL A 92 19.87 12.88 -7.71
N SER A 93 19.50 12.42 -6.51
CA SER A 93 18.62 11.27 -6.39
C SER A 93 17.46 11.49 -5.45
N VAL A 94 16.42 10.71 -5.64
CA VAL A 94 15.27 10.59 -4.75
C VAL A 94 14.97 9.13 -4.50
N ASP A 95 14.48 8.82 -3.31
CA ASP A 95 14.07 7.46 -2.99
C ASP A 95 12.76 7.15 -3.71
N LEU A 96 12.76 6.12 -4.55
CA LEU A 96 11.60 5.60 -5.26
C LEU A 96 11.77 4.10 -5.42
N ASP A 97 10.99 3.31 -4.69
CA ASP A 97 11.13 1.86 -4.73
C ASP A 97 11.06 1.30 -6.17
N SER A 98 11.95 0.37 -6.48
CA SER A 98 12.03 -0.28 -7.79
C SER A 98 10.84 -1.19 -8.11
N VAL A 99 9.96 -1.46 -7.14
CA VAL A 99 8.68 -2.15 -7.42
C VAL A 99 7.73 -1.30 -8.27
N PHE A 100 7.92 0.02 -8.32
CA PHE A 100 7.16 0.92 -9.17
C PHE A 100 7.75 0.98 -10.58
N THR A 101 6.88 0.92 -11.58
CA THR A 101 7.24 1.22 -12.97
C THR A 101 7.29 2.73 -13.15
N ILE A 102 8.33 3.23 -13.81
CA ILE A 102 8.50 4.65 -14.12
C ILE A 102 8.03 4.90 -15.55
N ASP A 103 6.94 5.62 -15.71
CA ASP A 103 6.39 5.96 -17.03
C ASP A 103 7.13 7.15 -17.68
N GLY A 104 7.79 8.00 -16.88
CA GLY A 104 8.58 9.11 -17.38
C GLY A 104 9.22 9.93 -16.26
N VAL A 105 10.26 10.69 -16.63
CA VAL A 105 10.97 11.61 -15.74
C VAL A 105 11.16 12.93 -16.49
N TRP A 106 10.94 14.05 -15.79
CA TRP A 106 11.15 15.39 -16.32
C TRP A 106 12.11 16.16 -15.42
N LEU A 107 13.04 16.88 -16.03
CA LEU A 107 13.92 17.83 -15.35
C LEU A 107 13.59 19.23 -15.86
N ASN A 108 13.10 20.10 -14.97
CA ASN A 108 12.73 21.48 -15.31
C ASN A 108 11.76 21.58 -16.51
N GLY A 109 10.83 20.63 -16.62
CA GLY A 109 9.83 20.56 -17.69
C GLY A 109 10.29 19.85 -18.97
N GLU A 110 11.56 19.45 -19.07
CA GLU A 110 12.08 18.68 -20.21
C GLU A 110 12.05 17.19 -19.92
N ALA A 111 11.47 16.39 -20.82
CA ALA A 111 11.43 14.95 -20.69
C ALA A 111 12.85 14.35 -20.83
N MET A 112 13.26 13.54 -19.85
CA MET A 112 14.52 12.82 -19.88
C MET A 112 14.39 11.53 -20.68
N LYS A 113 15.41 11.18 -21.45
CA LYS A 113 15.50 9.88 -22.13
C LYS A 113 15.76 8.77 -21.09
N PRO A 114 15.33 7.53 -21.36
CA PRO A 114 15.53 6.40 -20.44
C PRO A 114 17.00 6.17 -20.04
N GLU A 115 17.97 6.54 -20.89
CA GLU A 115 19.40 6.38 -20.59
C GLU A 115 19.96 7.48 -19.68
N GLN A 116 19.20 8.54 -19.40
CA GLN A 116 19.62 9.69 -18.60
C GLN A 116 19.24 9.56 -17.12
N PHE A 117 18.40 8.59 -16.76
CA PHE A 117 18.04 8.33 -15.38
C PHE A 117 18.13 6.83 -15.09
N SER A 118 18.26 6.47 -13.82
CA SER A 118 18.23 5.06 -13.40
C SER A 118 17.60 4.94 -12.03
N ASN A 119 16.69 3.97 -11.85
CA ASN A 119 16.21 3.59 -10.54
C ASN A 119 16.79 2.24 -10.15
N GLN A 120 18.00 2.24 -9.57
CA GLN A 120 18.64 1.02 -9.12
C GLN A 120 18.33 0.80 -7.64
N GLN A 121 17.80 -0.38 -7.31
CA GLN A 121 17.49 -0.80 -5.94
C GLN A 121 16.51 0.10 -5.18
N GLY A 122 15.91 1.13 -5.78
CA GLY A 122 15.03 2.06 -5.06
C GLY A 122 15.59 3.49 -4.93
N GLU A 123 16.73 3.78 -5.53
CA GLU A 123 17.30 5.12 -5.67
C GLU A 123 17.15 5.59 -7.13
N LEU A 124 16.22 6.51 -7.39
CA LEU A 124 16.08 7.16 -8.69
C LEU A 124 17.10 8.29 -8.81
N VAL A 125 18.13 8.07 -9.63
CA VAL A 125 19.18 9.02 -9.97
C VAL A 125 18.85 9.71 -11.28
N ILE A 126 18.96 11.04 -11.31
CA ILE A 126 18.76 11.93 -12.47
C ILE A 126 19.96 12.86 -12.68
#